data_AF-A0A834NLB5-F1
#
_entry.id   AF-A0A834NLB5-F1
#
_cell.length_a   1.000
_cell.length_b   1.000
_cell.length_c   1.000
_cell.angle_alpha   90.00
_cell.angle_beta   90.00
_cell.angle_gamma   90.00
#
_symmetry.space_group_name_H-M   'P 1'
#
loop_
_entity.id
_entity.type
_entity.pdbx_description
1 polymer ?
#
loop_
_entity_poly.entity_id
_entity_poly.type
_entity_poly.pdbx_seq_one_letter_code
_entity_poly.pdbx_strand_id
1 'polypeptide(L)'
;MGGRWSNNLLNFFCLFSKYKQSSFVFSISKNIEPILIALLLNTLNLPSLESLYIPYGKHVKKTLLEKHCITFMCPGAIKTGSKDALAKVQTTTILTTKSGIEQEESLLSESAARETSLQIQILELESETKQLRHELERVQAERDHALQEREEIGKDHLQAETERKTLRTELRECRFRETRLLQDYSELEDENISLQKQVSGLRSSQVEFEGAKHEIRRLTEEVELLNSQVEELTNLKRIAEKQMEEALESLQAEREAKYALKKELDQRINSESIYNLSNLALSIRGITEDQTICSDGEDDPPALRRIEADLKTQEPGTSATDKQVDLFSEIHLNELKKLEKQLELAESEKVHLTQNLRESQYAVEKSQGELQTFIARIMQLTAHVQSLQHLHSKLPGKENEEVTMEKLNQAIMQYHQWSTMSAREVDQLQKDLTELENGLTVSDATQQLRTELTNLRNKLLDTEQRSMQLESDVCTLSKLAIEAGGFLDSAQNDLQNISDELVQLYHHVCAVNGEMPSRVVLDHEKIVPEKEEEGNGKIEWCRTLFKTDIKIKDLESLSKAKEIAKHIETAMDQIKHLRSAVEHTIELSKVKGIQSNICNVCEGY
;
A
#
# COMPACT_ATOMS: atom_id res chain seq x y z
N MET A 1 13.28 20.34 -22.71
CA MET A 1 14.24 21.30 -23.31
C MET A 1 14.65 22.42 -22.32
N GLY A 2 15.00 22.09 -21.07
CA GLY A 2 15.32 23.10 -20.02
C GLY A 2 16.80 23.21 -19.63
N GLY A 3 17.68 22.33 -20.12
CA GLY A 3 19.07 22.25 -19.67
C GLY A 3 20.11 23.00 -20.52
N ARG A 4 19.72 23.58 -21.67
CA ARG A 4 20.68 24.20 -22.62
C ARG A 4 20.86 25.70 -22.45
N TRP A 5 19.95 26.38 -21.74
CA TRP A 5 19.99 27.83 -21.55
C TRP A 5 20.70 28.27 -20.26
N SER A 6 20.68 27.45 -19.20
CA SER A 6 21.38 27.78 -17.94
C SER A 6 22.90 27.67 -18.07
N ASN A 7 23.42 26.71 -18.84
CA ASN A 7 24.86 26.53 -19.04
C ASN A 7 25.50 27.63 -19.91
N ASN A 8 24.74 28.27 -20.81
CA ASN A 8 25.26 29.37 -21.61
C ASN A 8 25.32 30.69 -20.83
N LEU A 9 24.39 30.94 -19.90
CA LEU A 9 24.43 32.12 -19.02
C LEU A 9 25.52 32.01 -17.94
N LEU A 10 25.75 30.81 -17.38
CA LEU A 10 26.85 30.59 -16.43
C LEU A 10 28.23 30.68 -17.11
N ASN A 11 28.38 30.18 -18.33
CA ASN A 11 29.62 30.32 -19.09
C ASN A 11 29.90 31.78 -19.51
N PHE A 12 28.86 32.56 -19.80
CA PHE A 12 29.02 33.99 -20.11
C PHE A 12 29.47 34.81 -18.89
N PHE A 13 28.94 34.50 -17.70
CA PHE A 13 29.38 35.14 -16.45
C PHE A 13 30.76 34.68 -15.98
N CYS A 14 31.15 33.42 -16.24
CA CYS A 14 32.48 32.92 -15.89
C CYS A 14 33.59 33.49 -16.81
N LEU A 15 33.26 33.81 -18.07
CA LEU A 15 34.15 34.52 -18.99
C LEU A 15 34.32 36.01 -18.64
N PHE A 16 33.30 36.64 -18.04
CA PHE A 16 33.36 38.06 -17.67
C PHE A 16 34.19 38.34 -16.39
N SER A 17 34.37 37.34 -15.52
CA SER A 17 35.14 37.47 -14.28
C SER A 17 36.67 37.29 -14.49
N LYS A 18 37.09 36.67 -15.60
CA LYS A 18 38.52 36.39 -15.89
C LYS A 18 39.23 37.39 -16.80
N TYR A 19 38.54 38.37 -17.37
CA TYR A 19 39.13 39.32 -18.34
C TYR A 19 39.16 40.78 -17.84
N LYS A 20 39.40 40.97 -16.54
CA LYS A 20 39.67 42.30 -15.96
C LYS A 20 41.17 42.56 -15.83
N GLN A 21 41.92 42.41 -16.93
CA GLN A 21 43.28 42.94 -17.11
C GLN A 21 43.76 42.56 -18.52
N SER A 22 43.60 43.47 -19.48
CA SER A 22 44.57 43.80 -20.53
C SER A 22 43.87 44.52 -21.68
N SER A 23 44.50 45.57 -22.19
CA SER A 23 44.11 46.29 -23.40
C SER A 23 43.87 45.33 -24.55
N PHE A 24 42.68 45.34 -25.13
CA PHE A 24 42.52 44.88 -26.51
C PHE A 24 41.42 45.67 -27.22
N VAL A 25 41.86 46.41 -28.23
CA VAL A 25 41.07 47.10 -29.23
C VAL A 25 40.21 46.07 -29.96
N PHE A 26 38.89 46.20 -29.90
CA PHE A 26 38.00 45.46 -30.81
C PHE A 26 37.43 46.42 -31.84
N SER A 27 37.97 46.30 -33.05
CA SER A 27 37.36 46.80 -34.27
C SER A 27 36.10 45.95 -34.51
N ILE A 28 34.93 46.48 -34.17
CA ILE A 28 33.65 45.83 -34.46
C ILE A 28 33.18 46.29 -35.84
N SER A 29 32.99 45.28 -36.67
CA SER A 29 32.54 45.33 -38.05
C SER A 29 31.21 46.08 -38.22
N LYS A 30 31.07 46.68 -39.39
CA LYS A 30 30.06 47.66 -39.84
C LYS A 30 28.59 47.19 -39.90
N ASN A 31 28.16 46.15 -39.18
CA ASN A 31 26.80 45.60 -39.29
C ASN A 31 26.25 45.13 -37.93
N ILE A 32 26.01 46.07 -37.02
CA ILE A 32 25.14 45.85 -35.85
C ILE A 32 24.20 47.04 -35.74
N GLU A 33 22.90 46.76 -35.80
CA GLU A 33 21.84 47.76 -35.81
C GLU A 33 21.82 48.59 -34.52
N PRO A 34 21.49 49.90 -34.60
CA PRO A 34 21.37 50.80 -33.45
C PRO A 34 20.41 50.32 -32.35
N ILE A 35 19.49 49.41 -32.68
CA ILE A 35 18.43 48.88 -31.81
C ILE A 35 19.00 47.96 -30.72
N LEU A 36 20.07 47.21 -31.03
CA LEU A 36 20.69 46.30 -30.06
C LEU A 36 21.45 47.06 -28.96
N ILE A 37 21.99 48.24 -29.29
CA ILE A 37 22.68 49.13 -28.35
C ILE A 37 21.67 49.82 -27.42
N ALA A 38 20.48 50.19 -27.93
CA ALA A 38 19.40 50.75 -27.12
C ALA A 38 18.79 49.73 -26.14
N LEU A 39 18.66 48.45 -26.53
CA LEU A 39 18.19 47.36 -25.67
C LEU A 39 19.17 47.02 -24.53
N LEU A 40 20.48 47.11 -24.80
CA LEU A 40 21.52 46.90 -23.78
C LEU A 40 21.62 48.06 -22.78
N LEU A 41 21.36 49.29 -23.21
CA LEU A 41 21.36 50.46 -22.32
C LEU A 41 20.13 50.49 -21.39
N ASN A 42 18.97 50.03 -21.86
CA ASN A 42 17.75 49.97 -21.04
C ASN A 42 17.72 48.82 -20.01
N THR A 43 18.44 47.73 -20.26
CA THR A 43 18.49 46.57 -19.33
C THR A 43 19.48 46.77 -18.17
N LEU A 44 20.36 47.77 -18.23
CA LEU A 44 21.41 48.01 -17.22
C LEU A 44 21.17 49.23 -16.31
N ASN A 45 20.04 49.92 -16.42
CA ASN A 45 19.60 51.03 -15.54
C ASN A 45 20.74 52.01 -15.14
N LEU A 46 21.48 52.50 -16.14
CA LEU A 46 22.54 53.50 -15.98
C LEU A 46 21.98 54.91 -16.24
N PRO A 47 22.38 55.93 -15.46
CA PRO A 47 21.85 57.28 -15.59
C PRO A 47 22.28 57.94 -16.91
N SER A 48 21.40 58.84 -17.37
CA SER A 48 21.47 59.70 -18.55
C SER A 48 22.87 60.18 -18.95
N LEU A 49 23.22 59.92 -20.22
CA LEU A 49 24.33 60.60 -20.92
C LEU A 49 23.82 61.91 -21.56
N GLU A 50 23.40 62.86 -20.72
CA GLU A 50 23.43 64.28 -21.07
C GLU A 50 24.86 64.80 -20.84
N SER A 51 25.76 64.53 -21.77
CA SER A 51 27.03 65.25 -21.96
C SER A 51 27.83 64.60 -23.08
N LEU A 52 27.62 65.03 -24.33
CA LEU A 52 28.70 65.20 -25.29
C LEU A 52 28.22 66.08 -26.45
N TYR A 53 28.20 67.39 -26.18
CA TYR A 53 28.20 68.43 -27.20
C TYR A 53 29.67 68.70 -27.55
N ILE A 54 30.05 68.70 -28.84
CA ILE A 54 31.05 69.60 -29.44
C ILE A 54 31.02 69.44 -30.98
N PRO A 55 31.14 70.54 -31.76
CA PRO A 55 30.80 70.60 -33.17
C PRO A 55 32.04 70.49 -34.08
N TYR A 56 31.86 70.03 -35.33
CA TYR A 56 32.86 70.18 -36.38
C TYR A 56 32.40 71.18 -37.45
N GLY A 57 33.26 72.18 -37.66
CA GLY A 57 32.99 73.37 -38.44
C GLY A 57 33.45 73.34 -39.90
N LYS A 58 33.09 74.45 -40.53
CA LYS A 58 33.45 74.99 -41.83
C LYS A 58 34.92 74.79 -42.23
N HIS A 59 35.14 74.42 -43.49
CA HIS A 59 36.22 74.96 -44.33
C HIS A 59 35.99 74.55 -45.79
N VAL A 60 35.59 75.47 -46.67
CA VAL A 60 36.25 75.71 -47.97
C VAL A 60 35.91 77.14 -48.42
N LYS A 61 36.88 78.05 -48.31
CA LYS A 61 37.03 79.17 -49.24
C LYS A 61 38.50 79.54 -49.32
N LYS A 62 38.92 79.80 -50.56
CA LYS A 62 39.94 80.76 -51.02
C LYS A 62 41.29 80.19 -51.45
N THR A 63 41.55 80.27 -52.75
CA THR A 63 42.67 80.92 -53.47
C THR A 63 42.62 80.42 -54.94
N LEU A 64 42.92 81.13 -56.03
CA LEU A 64 43.85 82.23 -56.37
C LEU A 64 43.30 82.85 -57.70
N LEU A 65 43.20 84.19 -57.88
CA LEU A 65 44.06 85.06 -58.74
C LEU A 65 44.56 84.38 -60.04
N GLU A 66 44.51 84.96 -61.24
CA GLU A 66 44.80 86.34 -61.64
C GLU A 66 44.66 86.50 -63.18
N LYS A 67 44.53 87.77 -63.64
CA LYS A 67 45.07 88.39 -64.88
C LYS A 67 44.07 89.15 -65.76
N HIS A 68 44.23 90.47 -65.63
CA HIS A 68 43.97 91.52 -66.61
C HIS A 68 44.37 91.17 -68.05
N CYS A 69 43.58 91.66 -69.00
CA CYS A 69 44.09 92.39 -70.16
C CYS A 69 43.01 93.33 -70.73
N ILE A 70 43.11 94.61 -70.37
CA ILE A 70 42.60 95.74 -71.17
C ILE A 70 43.61 95.95 -72.30
N THR A 71 43.18 96.10 -73.56
CA THR A 71 43.84 96.96 -74.56
C THR A 71 43.03 97.08 -75.87
N PHE A 72 42.57 98.32 -76.09
CA PHE A 72 42.47 99.10 -77.34
C PHE A 72 41.47 98.71 -78.45
N MET A 73 40.40 99.50 -78.48
CA MET A 73 39.80 99.99 -79.73
C MET A 73 40.69 101.09 -80.35
N CYS A 74 40.90 101.02 -81.67
CA CYS A 74 41.15 102.19 -82.52
C CYS A 74 40.18 102.17 -83.72
N PRO A 75 39.73 103.34 -84.22
CA PRO A 75 38.54 103.48 -85.04
C PRO A 75 38.84 103.83 -86.52
N GLY A 76 38.02 103.32 -87.46
CA GLY A 76 37.82 103.96 -88.77
C GLY A 76 37.74 103.02 -89.99
N ALA A 77 36.84 103.37 -90.92
CA ALA A 77 36.54 102.79 -92.25
C ALA A 77 35.72 101.47 -92.27
N ILE A 78 34.40 101.45 -92.06
CA ILE A 78 33.28 101.89 -92.94
C ILE A 78 32.91 100.88 -94.04
N LYS A 79 31.78 100.21 -93.74
CA LYS A 79 30.70 99.72 -94.62
C LYS A 79 31.00 98.55 -95.56
N THR A 80 30.91 97.33 -95.01
CA THR A 80 30.01 96.26 -95.51
C THR A 80 29.97 95.02 -94.60
N GLY A 81 30.94 94.81 -93.70
CA GLY A 81 30.95 93.67 -92.76
C GLY A 81 30.28 93.88 -91.39
N SER A 82 29.79 95.08 -91.09
CA SER A 82 29.30 95.43 -89.73
C SER A 82 27.90 94.90 -89.42
N LYS A 83 27.11 94.52 -90.44
CA LYS A 83 25.80 93.89 -90.22
C LYS A 83 25.94 92.39 -89.98
N ASP A 84 26.78 91.70 -90.73
CA ASP A 84 26.97 90.26 -90.62
C ASP A 84 27.74 89.85 -89.36
N ALA A 85 28.74 90.63 -88.94
CA ALA A 85 29.43 90.41 -87.67
C ALA A 85 28.51 90.68 -86.46
N LEU A 86 27.68 91.73 -86.52
CA LEU A 86 26.69 92.03 -85.48
C LEU A 86 25.58 90.97 -85.43
N ALA A 87 25.09 90.51 -86.58
CA ALA A 87 24.11 89.44 -86.65
C ALA A 87 24.66 88.12 -86.12
N LYS A 88 25.91 87.75 -86.45
CA LYS A 88 26.57 86.57 -85.87
C LYS A 88 26.72 86.70 -84.37
N VAL A 89 27.21 87.83 -83.86
CA VAL A 89 27.33 88.09 -82.41
C VAL A 89 25.97 88.03 -81.72
N GLN A 90 24.92 88.58 -82.33
CA GLN A 90 23.53 88.49 -81.84
C GLN A 90 23.03 87.05 -81.82
N THR A 91 23.24 86.28 -82.88
CA THR A 91 22.83 84.86 -82.90
C THR A 91 23.60 84.01 -81.90
N THR A 92 24.91 84.21 -81.74
CA THR A 92 25.70 83.50 -80.73
C THR A 92 25.30 83.89 -79.33
N THR A 93 25.03 85.18 -79.06
CA THR A 93 24.54 85.61 -77.74
C THR A 93 23.18 85.00 -77.42
N ILE A 94 22.24 84.99 -78.38
CA ILE A 94 20.92 84.33 -78.24
C ILE A 94 21.07 82.82 -78.00
N LEU A 95 21.97 82.14 -78.71
CA LEU A 95 22.20 80.70 -78.52
C LEU A 95 22.87 80.40 -77.17
N THR A 96 23.83 81.22 -76.72
CA THR A 96 24.45 81.06 -75.41
C THR A 96 23.50 81.37 -74.25
N THR A 97 22.63 82.38 -74.39
CA THR A 97 21.60 82.67 -73.38
C THR A 97 20.57 81.55 -73.35
N LYS A 98 20.14 81.05 -74.51
CA LYS A 98 19.22 79.92 -74.60
C LYS A 98 19.82 78.65 -73.99
N SER A 99 21.06 78.31 -74.32
CA SER A 99 21.76 77.17 -73.74
C SER A 99 21.98 77.33 -72.22
N GLY A 100 22.21 78.55 -71.75
CA GLY A 100 22.30 78.85 -70.31
C GLY A 100 20.96 78.63 -69.59
N ILE A 101 19.86 79.07 -70.21
CA ILE A 101 18.49 78.86 -69.69
C ILE A 101 18.14 77.37 -69.67
N GLU A 102 18.42 76.63 -70.75
CA GLU A 102 18.17 75.18 -70.83
C GLU A 102 18.97 74.40 -69.77
N GLN A 103 20.22 74.82 -69.51
CA GLN A 103 21.04 74.21 -68.45
C GLN A 103 20.54 74.55 -67.04
N GLU A 104 20.10 75.78 -66.80
CA GLU A 104 19.48 76.18 -65.54
C GLU A 104 18.17 75.42 -65.30
N GLU A 105 17.33 75.30 -66.33
CA GLU A 105 16.08 74.53 -66.30
C GLU A 105 16.36 73.04 -66.02
N SER A 106 17.40 72.46 -66.63
CA SER A 106 17.83 71.09 -66.33
C SER A 106 18.24 70.93 -64.87
N LEU A 107 19.04 71.85 -64.32
CA LEU A 107 19.49 71.80 -62.92
C LEU A 107 18.33 71.99 -61.94
N LEU A 108 17.37 72.86 -62.25
CA LEU A 108 16.15 73.04 -61.47
C LEU A 108 15.29 71.78 -61.51
N SER A 109 15.14 71.14 -62.68
CA SER A 109 14.41 69.88 -62.80
C SER A 109 15.07 68.75 -62.00
N GLU A 110 16.41 68.66 -62.03
CA GLU A 110 17.16 67.66 -61.27
C GLU A 110 17.09 67.94 -59.76
N SER A 111 17.12 69.21 -59.35
CA SER A 111 16.93 69.61 -57.96
C SER A 111 15.54 69.25 -57.46
N ALA A 112 14.49 69.54 -58.24
CA ALA A 112 13.12 69.17 -57.92
C ALA A 112 12.92 67.64 -57.87
N ALA A 113 13.54 66.90 -58.77
CA ALA A 113 13.52 65.43 -58.76
C ALA A 113 14.24 64.85 -57.52
N ARG A 114 15.38 65.44 -57.12
CA ARG A 114 16.07 65.04 -55.89
C ARG A 114 15.25 65.38 -54.63
N GLU A 115 14.65 66.57 -54.58
CA GLU A 115 13.79 66.97 -53.45
C GLU A 115 12.58 66.06 -53.30
N THR A 116 11.89 65.75 -54.41
CA THR A 116 10.75 64.81 -54.39
C THR A 116 11.17 63.40 -53.97
N SER A 117 12.32 62.90 -54.43
CA SER A 117 12.84 61.60 -53.99
C SER A 117 13.17 61.56 -52.49
N LEU A 118 13.80 62.61 -51.95
CA LEU A 118 14.09 62.71 -50.52
C LEU A 118 12.80 62.84 -49.71
N GLN A 119 11.81 63.57 -50.22
CA GLN A 119 10.51 63.72 -49.57
C GLN A 119 9.78 62.38 -49.47
N ILE A 120 9.83 61.54 -50.52
CA ILE A 120 9.26 60.18 -50.50
C ILE A 120 9.98 59.32 -49.44
N GLN A 121 11.31 59.34 -49.42
CA GLN A 121 12.07 58.57 -48.42
C GLN A 121 11.76 59.00 -46.97
N ILE A 122 11.60 60.31 -46.74
CA ILE A 122 11.19 60.82 -45.41
C ILE A 122 9.82 60.26 -45.02
N LEU A 123 8.84 60.30 -45.94
CA LEU A 123 7.50 59.77 -45.69
C LEU A 123 7.49 58.26 -45.44
N GLU A 124 8.29 57.50 -46.18
CA GLU A 124 8.48 56.05 -45.98
C GLU A 124 9.06 55.77 -44.59
N LEU A 125 10.15 56.44 -44.21
CA LEU A 125 10.78 56.29 -42.90
C LEU A 125 9.86 56.72 -41.74
N GLU A 126 9.07 57.78 -41.93
CA GLU A 126 8.05 58.20 -40.95
C GLU A 126 6.95 57.15 -40.79
N SER A 127 6.51 56.54 -41.89
CA SER A 127 5.52 55.45 -41.89
C SER A 127 6.08 54.21 -41.19
N GLU A 128 7.30 53.79 -41.53
CA GLU A 128 7.99 52.67 -40.87
C GLU A 128 8.19 52.93 -39.38
N THR A 129 8.59 54.14 -38.99
CA THR A 129 8.73 54.51 -37.57
C THR A 129 7.41 54.41 -36.83
N LYS A 130 6.29 54.81 -37.45
CA LYS A 130 4.95 54.64 -36.87
C LYS A 130 4.61 53.16 -36.76
N GLN A 131 4.82 52.35 -37.79
CA GLN A 131 4.54 50.92 -37.76
C GLN A 131 5.34 50.20 -36.66
N LEU A 132 6.64 50.49 -36.53
CA LEU A 132 7.49 49.92 -35.49
C LEU A 132 7.05 50.30 -34.08
N ARG A 133 6.50 51.51 -33.87
CA ARG A 133 5.94 51.92 -32.57
C ARG A 133 4.71 51.10 -32.19
N HIS A 134 3.78 50.90 -33.13
CA HIS A 134 2.60 50.07 -32.88
C HIS A 134 2.99 48.62 -32.59
N GLU A 135 3.97 48.10 -33.32
CA GLU A 135 4.47 46.74 -33.10
C GLU A 135 5.18 46.59 -31.75
N LEU A 136 5.95 47.60 -31.32
CA LEU A 136 6.55 47.62 -29.99
C LEU A 136 5.49 47.61 -28.88
N GLU A 137 4.44 48.42 -29.01
CA GLU A 137 3.31 48.43 -28.05
C GLU A 137 2.61 47.07 -28.00
N ARG A 138 2.37 46.44 -29.16
CA ARG A 138 1.80 45.09 -29.26
C ARG A 138 2.66 44.06 -28.51
N VAL A 139 3.96 44.02 -28.79
CA VAL A 139 4.90 43.08 -28.15
C VAL A 139 5.03 43.34 -26.66
N GLN A 140 4.96 44.61 -26.21
CA GLN A 140 4.96 44.94 -24.79
C GLN A 140 3.72 44.42 -24.07
N ALA A 141 2.53 44.57 -24.68
CA ALA A 141 1.29 44.03 -24.13
C ALA A 141 1.32 42.49 -24.05
N GLU A 142 1.83 41.82 -25.10
CA GLU A 142 2.00 40.36 -25.11
C GLU A 142 2.98 39.87 -24.03
N ARG A 143 4.08 40.59 -23.83
CA ARG A 143 5.03 40.31 -22.74
C ARG A 143 4.36 40.43 -21.37
N ASP A 144 3.61 41.49 -21.14
CA ASP A 144 2.98 41.74 -19.85
C ASP A 144 1.90 40.70 -19.54
N HIS A 145 1.12 40.30 -20.54
CA HIS A 145 0.19 39.17 -20.44
C HIS A 145 0.92 37.87 -20.10
N ALA A 146 2.00 37.55 -20.81
CA ALA A 146 2.79 36.34 -20.55
C ALA A 146 3.45 36.35 -19.16
N LEU A 147 3.84 37.52 -18.63
CA LEU A 147 4.36 37.67 -17.28
C LEU A 147 3.28 37.40 -16.23
N GLN A 148 2.07 37.90 -16.44
CA GLN A 148 0.94 37.63 -15.54
C GLN A 148 0.58 36.14 -15.53
N GLU A 149 0.47 35.52 -16.71
CA GLU A 149 0.19 34.08 -16.82
C GLU A 149 1.27 33.24 -16.11
N ARG A 150 2.54 33.62 -16.25
CA ARG A 150 3.65 32.97 -15.53
C ARG A 150 3.49 33.08 -14.01
N GLU A 151 3.05 34.22 -13.49
CA GLU A 151 2.82 34.42 -12.07
C GLU A 151 1.63 33.60 -11.56
N GLU A 152 0.55 33.51 -12.34
CA GLU A 152 -0.60 32.66 -12.04
C GLU A 152 -0.21 31.18 -11.99
N ILE A 153 0.49 30.68 -13.02
CA ILE A 153 1.05 29.32 -13.04
C ILE A 153 1.99 29.07 -11.85
N GLY A 154 2.76 30.09 -11.44
CA GLY A 154 3.64 30.01 -10.27
C GLY A 154 2.89 29.83 -8.95
N LYS A 155 1.73 30.48 -8.79
CA LYS A 155 0.86 30.32 -7.62
C LYS A 155 0.22 28.92 -7.60
N ASP A 156 -0.29 28.47 -8.74
CA ASP A 156 -0.88 27.14 -8.88
C ASP A 156 0.15 26.04 -8.60
N HIS A 157 1.39 26.22 -9.05
CA HIS A 157 2.48 25.30 -8.76
C HIS A 157 2.78 25.20 -7.26
N LEU A 158 2.83 26.34 -6.55
CA LEU A 158 3.07 26.36 -5.11
C LEU A 158 1.92 25.69 -4.35
N GLN A 159 0.67 25.98 -4.72
CA GLN A 159 -0.50 25.34 -4.14
C GLN A 159 -0.45 23.81 -4.32
N ALA A 160 -0.23 23.34 -5.55
CA ALA A 160 -0.07 21.91 -5.84
C ALA A 160 1.09 21.28 -5.05
N GLU A 161 2.19 22.01 -4.82
CA GLU A 161 3.30 21.50 -4.01
C GLU A 161 2.91 21.33 -2.53
N THR A 162 2.10 22.24 -1.98
CA THR A 162 1.59 22.14 -0.61
C THR A 162 0.60 20.98 -0.45
N GLU A 163 -0.35 20.84 -1.38
CA GLU A 163 -1.30 19.71 -1.41
C GLU A 163 -0.57 18.37 -1.54
N ARG A 164 0.46 18.30 -2.38
CA ARG A 164 1.29 17.09 -2.49
C ARG A 164 2.01 16.75 -1.17
N LYS A 165 2.43 17.75 -0.40
CA LYS A 165 3.06 17.54 0.91
C LYS A 165 2.06 17.03 1.94
N THR A 166 0.84 17.58 2.00
CA THR A 166 -0.22 17.13 2.90
C THR A 166 -0.71 15.72 2.55
N LEU A 167 -0.93 15.42 1.27
CA LEU A 167 -1.31 14.08 0.84
C LEU A 167 -0.23 13.03 1.18
N ARG A 168 1.05 13.42 1.16
CA ARG A 168 2.15 12.53 1.59
C ARG A 168 2.14 12.27 3.09
N THR A 169 1.75 13.23 3.92
CA THR A 169 1.65 13.01 5.38
C THR A 169 0.44 12.14 5.69
N GLU A 170 -0.71 12.42 5.09
CA GLU A 170 -1.92 11.59 5.24
C GLU A 170 -1.69 10.14 4.80
N LEU A 171 -0.98 9.91 3.69
CA LEU A 171 -0.65 8.56 3.23
C LEU A 171 0.21 7.80 4.26
N ARG A 172 1.14 8.47 4.95
CA ARG A 172 1.96 7.84 6.00
C ARG A 172 1.11 7.50 7.21
N GLU A 173 0.21 8.38 7.62
CA GLU A 173 -0.71 8.16 8.73
C GLU A 173 -1.67 7.00 8.44
N CYS A 174 -2.23 6.92 7.23
CA CYS A 174 -3.05 5.79 6.79
C CYS A 174 -2.27 4.47 6.87
N ARG A 175 -1.03 4.43 6.36
CA ARG A 175 -0.18 3.22 6.44
C ARG A 175 0.13 2.81 7.87
N PHE A 176 0.40 3.78 8.75
CA PHE A 176 0.63 3.51 10.16
C PHE A 176 -0.62 2.93 10.83
N ARG A 177 -1.78 3.53 10.57
CA ARG A 177 -3.08 3.03 11.06
C ARG A 177 -3.39 1.63 10.54
N GLU A 178 -3.16 1.37 9.26
CA GLU A 178 -3.32 0.04 8.64
C GLU A 178 -2.43 -0.99 9.30
N THR A 179 -1.14 -0.68 9.49
CA THR A 179 -0.19 -1.58 10.17
C THR A 179 -0.65 -1.91 11.60
N ARG A 180 -1.16 -0.91 12.33
CA ARG A 180 -1.71 -1.12 13.67
C ARG A 180 -2.96 -2.00 13.65
N LEU A 181 -3.90 -1.74 12.73
CA LEU A 181 -5.10 -2.57 12.62
C LEU A 181 -4.79 -4.02 12.24
N LEU A 182 -3.76 -4.26 11.41
CA LEU A 182 -3.30 -5.60 11.08
C LEU A 182 -2.70 -6.31 12.31
N GLN A 183 -1.95 -5.58 13.14
CA GLN A 183 -1.43 -6.09 14.39
C GLN A 183 -2.56 -6.47 15.35
N ASP A 184 -3.53 -5.57 15.57
CA ASP A 184 -4.71 -5.83 16.41
C ASP A 184 -5.50 -7.04 15.87
N TYR A 185 -5.64 -7.19 14.56
CA TYR A 185 -6.28 -8.36 13.94
C TYR A 185 -5.55 -9.66 14.27
N SER A 186 -4.22 -9.67 14.16
CA SER A 186 -3.41 -10.86 14.46
C SER A 186 -3.52 -11.27 15.94
N GLU A 187 -3.59 -10.29 16.85
CA GLU A 187 -3.78 -10.55 18.29
C GLU A 187 -5.15 -11.17 18.57
N LEU A 188 -6.21 -10.64 17.95
CA LEU A 188 -7.56 -11.20 18.06
C LEU A 188 -7.67 -12.62 17.46
N GLU A 189 -6.95 -12.90 16.37
CA GLU A 189 -6.88 -14.24 15.79
C GLU A 189 -6.21 -15.24 16.75
N ASP A 190 -5.11 -14.85 17.38
CA ASP A 190 -4.41 -15.66 18.38
C ASP A 190 -5.27 -15.95 19.61
N GLU A 191 -6.01 -14.95 20.10
CA GLU A 191 -6.97 -15.11 21.20
C GLU A 191 -8.12 -16.04 20.82
N ASN A 192 -8.67 -15.91 19.62
CA ASN A 192 -9.72 -16.80 19.12
C ASN A 192 -9.23 -18.25 19.06
N ILE A 193 -8.03 -18.49 18.53
CA ILE A 193 -7.41 -19.82 18.51
C ILE A 193 -7.22 -20.35 19.94
N SER A 194 -6.79 -19.51 20.88
CA SER A 194 -6.66 -19.89 22.29
C SER A 194 -8.00 -20.28 22.92
N LEU A 195 -9.05 -19.49 22.71
CA LEU A 195 -10.40 -19.78 23.20
C LEU A 195 -10.95 -21.08 22.59
N GLN A 196 -10.76 -21.31 21.29
CA GLN A 196 -11.16 -22.56 20.64
C GLN A 196 -10.46 -23.78 21.24
N LYS A 197 -9.15 -23.66 21.57
CA LYS A 197 -8.40 -24.71 22.27
C LYS A 197 -8.96 -24.96 23.67
N GLN A 198 -9.25 -23.90 24.43
CA GLN A 198 -9.86 -24.03 25.78
C GLN A 198 -11.23 -24.71 25.72
N VAL A 199 -12.10 -24.27 24.79
CA VAL A 199 -13.42 -24.89 24.57
C VAL A 199 -13.28 -26.37 24.22
N SER A 200 -12.32 -26.72 23.37
CA SER A 200 -12.05 -28.12 23.00
C SER A 200 -11.56 -28.93 24.20
N GLY A 201 -10.68 -28.36 25.03
CA GLY A 201 -10.23 -28.98 26.27
C GLY A 201 -11.38 -29.22 27.26
N LEU A 202 -12.23 -28.21 27.49
CA LEU A 202 -13.40 -28.34 28.36
C LEU A 202 -14.38 -29.40 27.86
N ARG A 203 -14.61 -29.49 26.55
CA ARG A 203 -15.44 -30.56 25.96
C ARG A 203 -14.85 -31.94 26.21
N SER A 204 -13.52 -32.09 26.13
CA SER A 204 -12.85 -33.36 26.47
C SER A 204 -13.04 -33.72 27.94
N SER A 205 -12.75 -32.79 28.86
CA SER A 205 -12.94 -33.02 30.29
C SER A 205 -14.41 -33.28 30.66
N GLN A 206 -15.36 -32.68 29.94
CA GLN A 206 -16.79 -32.97 30.13
C GLN A 206 -17.14 -34.41 29.78
N VAL A 207 -16.57 -34.96 28.70
CA VAL A 207 -16.76 -36.38 28.33
C VAL A 207 -16.15 -37.30 29.38
N GLU A 208 -14.95 -36.99 29.88
CA GLU A 208 -14.30 -37.74 30.96
C GLU A 208 -15.12 -37.72 32.25
N PHE A 209 -15.67 -36.56 32.62
CA PHE A 209 -16.52 -36.41 33.79
C PHE A 209 -17.80 -37.27 33.71
N GLU A 210 -18.51 -37.23 32.57
CA GLU A 210 -19.68 -38.10 32.39
C GLU A 210 -19.28 -39.58 32.38
N GLY A 211 -18.10 -39.93 31.83
CA GLY A 211 -17.53 -41.28 31.92
C GLY A 211 -17.34 -41.75 33.37
N ALA A 212 -16.66 -40.94 34.19
CA ALA A 212 -16.45 -41.24 35.62
C ALA A 212 -17.78 -41.34 36.39
N LYS A 213 -18.75 -40.48 36.07
CA LYS A 213 -20.08 -40.50 36.67
C LYS A 213 -20.85 -41.79 36.31
N HIS A 214 -20.71 -42.31 35.09
CA HIS A 214 -21.26 -43.62 34.73
C HIS A 214 -20.61 -44.75 35.53
N GLU A 215 -19.28 -44.71 35.70
CA GLU A 215 -18.56 -45.72 36.47
C GLU A 215 -18.92 -45.68 37.97
N ILE A 216 -19.07 -44.50 38.57
CA ILE A 216 -19.55 -44.37 39.95
C ILE A 216 -20.93 -45.00 40.11
N ARG A 217 -21.86 -44.76 39.18
CA ARG A 217 -23.21 -45.37 39.24
C ARG A 217 -23.13 -46.90 39.18
N ARG A 218 -22.35 -47.44 38.25
CA ARG A 218 -22.14 -48.89 38.10
C ARG A 218 -21.57 -49.51 39.39
N LEU A 219 -20.55 -48.89 39.98
CA LEU A 219 -19.97 -49.32 41.25
C LEU A 219 -20.96 -49.19 42.42
N THR A 220 -21.81 -48.17 42.42
CA THR A 220 -22.86 -48.00 43.44
C THR A 220 -23.87 -49.14 43.38
N GLU A 221 -24.34 -49.50 42.18
CA GLU A 221 -25.24 -50.64 41.97
C GLU A 221 -24.61 -51.96 42.42
N GLU A 222 -23.30 -52.15 42.17
CA GLU A 222 -22.55 -53.31 42.63
C GLU A 222 -22.47 -53.38 44.16
N VAL A 223 -22.23 -52.24 44.82
CA VAL A 223 -22.23 -52.14 46.29
C VAL A 223 -23.61 -52.43 46.89
N GLU A 224 -24.69 -51.90 46.30
CA GLU A 224 -26.06 -52.17 46.74
C GLU A 224 -26.41 -53.66 46.64
N LEU A 225 -26.00 -54.32 45.55
CA LEU A 225 -26.19 -55.75 45.36
C LEU A 225 -25.41 -56.58 46.40
N LEU A 226 -24.15 -56.22 46.67
CA LEU A 226 -23.34 -56.87 47.71
C LEU A 226 -23.93 -56.65 49.11
N ASN A 227 -24.45 -55.46 49.41
CA ASN A 227 -25.13 -55.19 50.68
C ASN A 227 -26.38 -56.06 50.84
N SER A 228 -27.20 -56.20 49.79
CA SER A 228 -28.36 -57.12 49.80
C SER A 228 -27.93 -58.56 50.10
N GLN A 229 -26.83 -59.04 49.49
CA GLN A 229 -26.30 -60.38 49.77
C GLN A 229 -25.82 -60.54 51.22
N VAL A 230 -25.17 -59.51 51.78
CA VAL A 230 -24.75 -59.50 53.19
C VAL A 230 -25.97 -59.55 54.12
N GLU A 231 -27.01 -58.77 53.84
CA GLU A 231 -28.26 -58.80 54.62
C GLU A 231 -28.95 -60.18 54.58
N GLU A 232 -29.03 -60.81 53.42
CA GLU A 232 -29.56 -62.18 53.28
C GLU A 232 -28.73 -63.19 54.09
N LEU A 233 -27.40 -63.13 54.00
CA LEU A 233 -26.50 -64.00 54.75
C LEU A 233 -26.61 -63.79 56.26
N THR A 234 -26.73 -62.53 56.71
CA THR A 234 -26.92 -62.23 58.14
C THR A 234 -28.27 -62.74 58.66
N ASN A 235 -29.32 -62.66 57.85
CA ASN A 235 -30.62 -63.22 58.21
C ASN A 235 -30.57 -64.76 58.28
N LEU A 236 -29.92 -65.42 57.32
CA LEU A 236 -29.70 -66.87 57.33
C LEU A 236 -28.88 -67.30 58.56
N LYS A 237 -27.82 -66.56 58.89
CA LYS A 237 -27.02 -66.77 60.10
C LYS A 237 -27.88 -66.69 61.35
N ARG A 238 -28.71 -65.65 61.50
CA ARG A 238 -29.62 -65.49 62.64
C ARG A 238 -30.61 -66.65 62.78
N ILE A 239 -31.12 -67.17 61.65
CA ILE A 239 -31.99 -68.35 61.65
C ILE A 239 -31.22 -69.58 62.13
N ALA A 240 -30.00 -69.80 61.63
CA ALA A 240 -29.16 -70.92 62.05
C ALA A 240 -28.77 -70.84 63.54
N GLU A 241 -28.43 -69.65 64.04
CA GLU A 241 -28.17 -69.40 65.46
C GLU A 241 -29.39 -69.72 66.32
N LYS A 242 -30.58 -69.23 65.94
CA LYS A 242 -31.83 -69.53 66.65
C LYS A 242 -32.16 -71.03 66.66
N GLN A 243 -31.99 -71.71 65.53
CA GLN A 243 -32.20 -73.16 65.43
C GLN A 243 -31.22 -73.92 66.34
N MET A 244 -29.98 -73.45 66.45
CA MET A 244 -29.00 -74.01 67.37
C MET A 244 -29.39 -73.79 68.83
N GLU A 245 -29.86 -72.59 69.19
CA GLU A 245 -30.37 -72.28 70.54
C GLU A 245 -31.56 -73.18 70.91
N GLU A 246 -32.56 -73.30 70.03
CA GLU A 246 -33.73 -74.17 70.24
C GLU A 246 -33.32 -75.65 70.41
N ALA A 247 -32.33 -76.13 69.65
CA ALA A 247 -31.80 -77.48 69.80
C ALA A 247 -31.08 -77.68 71.14
N LEU A 248 -30.33 -76.67 71.61
CA LEU A 248 -29.65 -76.70 72.91
C LEU A 248 -30.66 -76.67 74.07
N GLU A 249 -31.71 -75.86 73.99
CA GLU A 249 -32.79 -75.81 74.98
C GLU A 249 -33.55 -77.14 75.03
N SER A 250 -33.87 -77.74 73.88
CA SER A 250 -34.50 -79.06 73.80
C SER A 250 -33.62 -80.13 74.47
N LEU A 251 -32.31 -80.11 74.22
CA LEU A 251 -31.37 -81.03 74.83
C LEU A 251 -31.25 -80.81 76.35
N GLN A 252 -31.30 -79.56 76.82
CA GLN A 252 -31.34 -79.25 78.24
C GLN A 252 -32.64 -79.75 78.88
N ALA A 253 -33.79 -79.54 78.26
CA ALA A 253 -35.07 -80.05 78.74
C ALA A 253 -35.08 -81.59 78.83
N GLU A 254 -34.51 -82.29 77.83
CA GLU A 254 -34.33 -83.75 77.89
C GLU A 254 -33.41 -84.18 79.04
N ARG A 255 -32.31 -83.45 79.28
CA ARG A 255 -31.42 -83.71 80.43
C ARG A 255 -32.15 -83.52 81.75
N GLU A 256 -32.88 -82.42 81.91
CA GLU A 256 -33.67 -82.12 83.11
C GLU A 256 -34.77 -83.18 83.35
N ALA A 257 -35.50 -83.58 82.30
CA ALA A 257 -36.47 -84.66 82.37
C ALA A 257 -35.82 -86.00 82.78
N LYS A 258 -34.65 -86.33 82.21
CA LYS A 258 -33.87 -87.51 82.58
C LYS A 258 -33.40 -87.45 84.04
N TYR A 259 -32.95 -86.29 84.53
CA TYR A 259 -32.59 -86.09 85.94
C TYR A 259 -33.80 -86.19 86.86
N ALA A 260 -34.97 -85.67 86.46
CA ALA A 260 -36.21 -85.80 87.23
C ALA A 260 -36.64 -87.26 87.37
N LEU A 261 -36.66 -88.02 86.27
CA LEU A 261 -36.94 -89.47 86.29
C LEU A 261 -35.91 -90.23 87.13
N LYS A 262 -34.62 -89.89 87.02
CA LYS A 262 -33.58 -90.47 87.88
C LYS A 262 -33.84 -90.17 89.36
N LYS A 263 -34.22 -88.94 89.70
CA LYS A 263 -34.55 -88.55 91.08
C LYS A 263 -35.78 -89.29 91.61
N GLU A 264 -36.83 -89.49 90.80
CA GLU A 264 -37.98 -90.31 91.17
C GLU A 264 -37.59 -91.78 91.39
N LEU A 265 -36.73 -92.34 90.52
CA LEU A 265 -36.18 -93.68 90.70
C LEU A 265 -35.37 -93.78 91.98
N ASP A 266 -34.48 -92.83 92.26
CA ASP A 266 -33.69 -92.77 93.49
C ASP A 266 -34.60 -92.61 94.72
N GLN A 267 -35.70 -91.85 94.64
CA GLN A 267 -36.72 -91.76 95.71
C GLN A 267 -37.47 -93.08 95.91
N ARG A 268 -37.82 -93.80 94.83
CA ARG A 268 -38.40 -95.16 94.90
C ARG A 268 -37.44 -96.14 95.55
N ILE A 269 -36.17 -96.13 95.16
CA ILE A 269 -35.11 -96.91 95.81
C ILE A 269 -34.97 -96.50 97.27
N ASN A 270 -35.01 -95.19 97.61
CA ASN A 270 -34.83 -94.72 98.98
C ASN A 270 -36.06 -94.99 99.86
N SER A 271 -37.27 -95.01 99.28
CA SER A 271 -38.49 -95.43 100.00
C SER A 271 -38.52 -96.94 100.22
N GLU A 272 -38.12 -97.74 99.22
CA GLU A 272 -37.84 -99.17 99.39
C GLU A 272 -36.70 -99.40 100.40
N SER A 273 -35.70 -98.52 100.43
CA SER A 273 -34.62 -98.57 101.41
C SER A 273 -35.08 -98.11 102.79
N ILE A 274 -36.09 -97.25 102.98
CA ILE A 274 -36.70 -96.96 104.30
C ILE A 274 -37.45 -98.20 104.84
N TYR A 275 -38.09 -98.98 103.96
CA TYR A 275 -38.65 -100.29 104.34
C TYR A 275 -37.55 -101.33 104.64
N ASN A 276 -36.35 -101.20 104.05
CA ASN A 276 -35.19 -102.05 104.34
C ASN A 276 -34.26 -101.52 105.47
N LEU A 277 -34.29 -100.21 105.79
CA LEU A 277 -33.48 -99.54 106.83
C LEU A 277 -34.10 -99.65 108.23
N SER A 278 -35.33 -100.14 108.36
CA SER A 278 -35.84 -100.63 109.65
C SER A 278 -35.07 -101.87 110.15
N ASN A 279 -34.20 -102.48 109.32
CA ASN A 279 -33.33 -103.60 109.68
C ASN A 279 -31.82 -103.30 109.56
N LEU A 280 -31.42 -102.06 109.28
CA LEU A 280 -29.99 -101.68 109.19
C LEU A 280 -29.71 -100.31 109.85
N ALA A 281 -30.47 -99.98 110.90
CA ALA A 281 -29.97 -99.10 111.95
C ALA A 281 -28.92 -99.91 112.74
N LEU A 282 -27.64 -99.84 112.35
CA LEU A 282 -26.43 -100.09 113.16
C LEU A 282 -25.23 -100.52 112.27
N SER A 283 -24.75 -99.64 111.39
CA SER A 283 -23.28 -99.49 111.19
C SER A 283 -22.91 -98.35 110.25
N ILE A 284 -22.32 -97.32 110.87
CA ILE A 284 -21.10 -96.65 110.41
C ILE A 284 -21.27 -95.67 109.23
N ARG A 285 -21.73 -94.49 109.66
CA ARG A 285 -21.55 -93.13 109.14
C ARG A 285 -20.07 -92.79 108.84
N GLY A 286 -19.78 -92.21 107.67
CA GLY A 286 -18.49 -91.57 107.37
C GLY A 286 -18.37 -91.09 105.92
N ILE A 287 -18.28 -89.77 105.71
CA ILE A 287 -18.50 -89.02 104.47
C ILE A 287 -17.19 -88.95 103.65
N THR A 288 -17.26 -89.16 102.33
CA THR A 288 -16.23 -88.85 101.33
C THR A 288 -16.74 -87.77 100.39
N GLU A 289 -15.98 -86.70 100.18
CA GLU A 289 -16.09 -85.85 98.99
C GLU A 289 -14.69 -85.50 98.50
N ASP A 290 -14.36 -86.07 97.33
CA ASP A 290 -13.26 -85.72 96.45
C ASP A 290 -13.55 -84.36 95.78
N GLN A 291 -12.53 -83.51 95.70
CA GLN A 291 -12.42 -82.49 94.66
C GLN A 291 -11.16 -82.77 93.82
N THR A 292 -11.43 -83.19 92.58
CA THR A 292 -10.59 -83.29 91.39
C THR A 292 -9.75 -82.01 91.13
N ILE A 293 -8.41 -82.09 90.90
CA ILE A 293 -7.71 -82.21 89.59
C ILE A 293 -8.01 -80.99 88.68
N CYS A 294 -7.11 -80.11 88.19
CA CYS A 294 -5.74 -80.16 87.61
C CYS A 294 -5.01 -78.80 87.89
N SER A 295 -3.70 -78.74 88.19
CA SER A 295 -2.51 -78.86 87.31
C SER A 295 -2.45 -77.73 86.26
N ASP A 296 -1.67 -76.67 86.49
CA ASP A 296 -0.23 -76.51 86.21
C ASP A 296 0.12 -76.51 84.72
N GLY A 297 0.80 -75.45 84.28
CA GLY A 297 1.21 -75.23 82.88
C GLY A 297 1.36 -73.76 82.52
N GLU A 298 2.48 -73.17 82.96
CA GLU A 298 3.13 -71.99 82.37
C GLU A 298 3.14 -72.00 80.83
N ASP A 299 2.94 -70.84 80.22
CA ASP A 299 3.84 -70.32 79.18
C ASP A 299 3.48 -68.85 78.87
N ASP A 300 4.45 -67.98 79.15
CA ASP A 300 4.45 -66.55 78.88
C ASP A 300 4.76 -66.27 77.36
N PRO A 301 4.68 -65.01 76.88
CA PRO A 301 4.06 -64.58 75.62
C PRO A 301 5.08 -64.38 74.47
N PRO A 302 4.70 -64.10 73.19
CA PRO A 302 4.56 -62.69 72.75
C PRO A 302 3.76 -62.47 71.44
N ALA A 303 2.58 -61.84 71.47
CA ALA A 303 1.97 -61.29 70.23
C ALA A 303 1.01 -60.11 70.42
N LEU A 304 0.78 -59.64 71.65
CA LEU A 304 -0.05 -58.47 71.93
C LEU A 304 0.80 -57.19 72.09
N ARG A 305 1.65 -56.92 71.10
CA ARG A 305 2.29 -55.59 70.85
C ARG A 305 2.66 -55.41 69.37
N ARG A 306 1.72 -55.64 68.45
CA ARG A 306 1.96 -55.36 67.02
C ARG A 306 0.77 -54.87 66.20
N ILE A 307 -0.21 -54.18 66.81
CA ILE A 307 -1.27 -53.48 66.05
C ILE A 307 -1.59 -52.09 66.64
N GLU A 308 -0.73 -51.53 67.51
CA GLU A 308 -0.90 -50.14 68.02
C GLU A 308 0.25 -49.21 67.59
N ALA A 309 1.13 -49.66 66.69
CA ALA A 309 2.34 -48.92 66.29
C ALA A 309 2.44 -48.66 64.77
N ASP A 310 1.31 -48.54 64.06
CA ASP A 310 1.29 -48.28 62.60
C ASP A 310 0.43 -47.05 62.20
N LEU A 311 0.02 -46.19 63.13
CA LEU A 311 -0.85 -45.04 62.81
C LEU A 311 -0.40 -43.66 63.32
N LYS A 312 0.80 -43.52 63.88
CA LYS A 312 1.35 -42.21 64.26
C LYS A 312 2.87 -42.15 64.14
N THR A 313 3.38 -41.97 62.92
CA THR A 313 4.71 -41.38 62.70
C THR A 313 4.85 -40.91 61.25
N GLN A 314 4.55 -39.64 61.01
CA GLN A 314 5.35 -38.80 60.13
C GLN A 314 5.15 -37.34 60.54
N GLU A 315 5.99 -36.93 61.49
CA GLU A 315 6.32 -35.54 61.78
C GLU A 315 7.32 -35.00 60.72
N PRO A 316 7.46 -33.67 60.61
CA PRO A 316 8.02 -32.93 59.50
C PRO A 316 9.54 -32.68 59.60
N GLY A 317 10.14 -32.40 58.44
CA GLY A 317 11.20 -31.38 58.33
C GLY A 317 12.65 -31.84 58.15
N THR A 318 13.21 -31.36 57.03
CA THR A 318 14.60 -30.87 56.83
C THR A 318 15.75 -31.83 56.52
N SER A 319 16.22 -31.78 55.26
CA SER A 319 17.64 -31.71 54.83
C SER A 319 17.64 -31.58 53.30
N ALA A 320 17.68 -30.37 52.75
CA ALA A 320 18.88 -29.72 52.23
C ALA A 320 19.40 -30.29 50.89
N THR A 321 19.45 -29.39 49.92
CA THR A 321 20.21 -29.41 48.65
C THR A 321 19.86 -30.52 47.65
N ASP A 322 18.89 -30.23 46.78
CA ASP A 322 19.23 -30.09 45.36
C ASP A 322 18.27 -29.16 44.63
N LYS A 323 18.78 -28.50 43.59
CA LYS A 323 18.05 -27.54 42.75
C LYS A 323 16.96 -28.25 41.96
N GLN A 324 15.75 -28.34 42.49
CA GLN A 324 14.56 -28.42 41.66
C GLN A 324 13.81 -27.12 41.80
N VAL A 325 14.07 -26.23 40.83
CA VAL A 325 13.11 -25.20 40.43
C VAL A 325 11.81 -25.96 40.18
N ASP A 326 10.84 -25.76 41.07
CA ASP A 326 9.53 -26.36 40.94
C ASP A 326 8.84 -25.67 39.77
N LEU A 327 9.03 -26.27 38.59
CA LEU A 327 8.48 -25.82 37.31
C LEU A 327 6.95 -25.66 37.39
N PHE A 328 6.28 -26.36 38.30
CA PHE A 328 4.84 -26.28 38.48
C PHE A 328 4.39 -25.01 39.18
N SER A 329 5.07 -24.54 40.23
CA SER A 329 4.70 -23.27 40.88
C SER A 329 5.09 -22.04 40.04
N GLU A 330 6.15 -22.12 39.23
CA GLU A 330 6.58 -21.03 38.36
C GLU A 330 5.77 -20.94 37.04
N ILE A 331 5.41 -22.09 36.43
CA ILE A 331 4.48 -22.13 35.29
C ILE A 331 3.10 -21.66 35.71
N HIS A 332 2.55 -22.16 36.82
CA HIS A 332 1.20 -21.79 37.23
C HIS A 332 1.09 -20.31 37.62
N LEU A 333 2.12 -19.71 38.22
CA LEU A 333 2.10 -18.27 38.53
C LEU A 333 2.21 -17.40 37.27
N ASN A 334 3.02 -17.81 36.28
CA ASN A 334 3.13 -17.09 35.00
C ASN A 334 1.88 -17.26 34.13
N GLU A 335 1.29 -18.44 34.10
CA GLU A 335 0.01 -18.70 33.43
C GLU A 335 -1.13 -17.93 34.09
N LEU A 336 -1.18 -17.90 35.42
CA LEU A 336 -2.20 -17.15 36.16
C LEU A 336 -2.05 -15.63 35.94
N LYS A 337 -0.82 -15.08 35.96
CA LYS A 337 -0.57 -13.67 35.61
C LYS A 337 -0.89 -13.36 34.14
N LYS A 338 -0.68 -14.31 33.23
CA LYS A 338 -1.03 -14.15 31.81
C LYS A 338 -2.55 -14.12 31.63
N LEU A 339 -3.27 -14.99 32.33
CA LEU A 339 -4.74 -15.01 32.35
C LEU A 339 -5.32 -13.75 33.01
N GLU A 340 -4.72 -13.26 34.11
CA GLU A 340 -5.10 -11.98 34.72
C GLU A 340 -4.94 -10.82 33.73
N LYS A 341 -3.81 -10.75 33.04
CA LYS A 341 -3.58 -9.68 32.04
C LYS A 341 -4.52 -9.79 30.83
N GLN A 342 -4.82 -11.00 30.36
CA GLN A 342 -5.80 -11.22 29.29
C GLN A 342 -7.22 -10.85 29.74
N LEU A 343 -7.56 -11.13 31.00
CA LEU A 343 -8.84 -10.72 31.57
C LEU A 343 -8.94 -9.20 31.68
N GLU A 344 -7.89 -8.52 32.16
CA GLU A 344 -7.84 -7.05 32.20
C GLU A 344 -7.98 -6.42 30.81
N LEU A 345 -7.31 -6.98 29.80
CA LEU A 345 -7.43 -6.53 28.41
C LEU A 345 -8.86 -6.72 27.88
N ALA A 346 -9.43 -7.91 28.05
CA ALA A 346 -10.82 -8.19 27.63
C ALA A 346 -11.84 -7.31 28.37
N GLU A 347 -11.61 -7.02 29.65
CA GLU A 347 -12.42 -6.07 30.41
C GLU A 347 -12.29 -4.64 29.87
N SER A 348 -11.08 -4.21 29.49
CA SER A 348 -10.84 -2.90 28.88
C SER A 348 -11.50 -2.76 27.50
N GLU A 349 -11.43 -3.80 26.67
CA GLU A 349 -12.07 -3.85 25.36
C GLU A 349 -13.59 -3.87 25.47
N LYS A 350 -14.13 -4.64 26.42
CA LYS A 350 -15.56 -4.61 26.75
C LYS A 350 -16.01 -3.21 27.14
N VAL A 351 -15.23 -2.48 27.96
CA VAL A 351 -15.53 -1.09 28.31
C VAL A 351 -15.50 -0.19 27.07
N HIS A 352 -14.52 -0.35 26.19
CA HIS A 352 -14.41 0.44 24.96
C HIS A 352 -15.55 0.14 23.96
N LEU A 353 -15.88 -1.13 23.72
CA LEU A 353 -16.98 -1.53 22.84
C LEU A 353 -18.34 -1.10 23.39
N THR A 354 -18.54 -1.19 24.70
CA THR A 354 -19.77 -0.68 25.33
C THR A 354 -19.87 0.83 25.26
N GLN A 355 -18.75 1.55 25.32
CA GLN A 355 -18.70 2.99 25.07
C GLN A 355 -19.04 3.33 23.61
N ASN A 356 -18.43 2.66 22.63
CA ASN A 356 -18.74 2.86 21.20
C ASN A 356 -20.20 2.55 20.87
N LEU A 357 -20.76 1.49 21.47
CA LEU A 357 -22.17 1.16 21.31
C LEU A 357 -23.08 2.27 21.85
N ARG A 358 -22.75 2.83 23.03
CA ARG A 358 -23.49 3.97 23.60
C ARG A 358 -23.39 5.21 22.73
N GLU A 359 -22.21 5.50 22.18
CA GLU A 359 -22.01 6.64 21.27
C GLU A 359 -22.79 6.48 19.96
N SER A 360 -22.79 5.27 19.40
CA SER A 360 -23.59 4.96 18.21
C SER A 360 -25.09 5.05 18.49
N GLN A 361 -25.56 4.52 19.63
CA GLN A 361 -26.95 4.65 20.07
C GLN A 361 -27.34 6.12 20.25
N TYR A 362 -26.51 6.91 20.92
CA TYR A 362 -26.72 8.34 21.10
C TYR A 362 -26.79 9.10 19.76
N ALA A 363 -25.91 8.78 18.81
CA ALA A 363 -25.94 9.38 17.47
C ALA A 363 -27.24 9.06 16.71
N VAL A 364 -27.71 7.81 16.81
CA VAL A 364 -28.99 7.39 16.21
C VAL A 364 -30.16 8.12 16.87
N GLU A 365 -30.24 8.13 18.20
CA GLU A 365 -31.29 8.85 18.95
C GLU A 365 -31.30 10.34 18.61
N LYS A 366 -30.14 10.97 18.51
CA LYS A 366 -29.99 12.37 18.10
C LYS A 366 -30.55 12.60 16.69
N SER A 367 -30.14 11.77 15.72
CA SER A 367 -30.61 11.89 14.33
C SER A 367 -32.13 11.65 14.21
N GLN A 368 -32.68 10.73 15.00
CA GLN A 368 -34.11 10.48 15.07
C GLN A 368 -34.85 11.68 15.67
N GLY A 369 -34.31 12.32 16.72
CA GLY A 369 -34.86 13.54 17.32
C GLY A 369 -34.86 14.72 16.35
N GLU A 370 -33.77 14.91 15.60
CA GLU A 370 -33.69 15.91 14.52
C GLU A 370 -34.74 15.65 13.43
N LEU A 371 -34.92 14.38 13.02
CA LEU A 371 -35.94 14.00 12.05
C LEU A 371 -37.38 14.24 12.56
N GLN A 372 -37.66 13.93 13.82
CA GLN A 372 -38.97 14.22 14.42
C GLN A 372 -39.26 15.72 14.46
N THR A 373 -38.24 16.53 14.75
CA THR A 373 -38.33 18.00 14.70
C THR A 373 -38.63 18.49 13.28
N PHE A 374 -37.99 17.90 12.28
CA PHE A 374 -38.25 18.19 10.87
C PHE A 374 -39.68 17.83 10.44
N ILE A 375 -40.17 16.64 10.82
CA ILE A 375 -41.53 16.19 10.55
C ILE A 375 -42.56 17.13 11.21
N ALA A 376 -42.36 17.49 12.48
CA ALA A 376 -43.23 18.43 13.19
C ALA A 376 -43.31 19.79 12.46
N ARG A 377 -42.18 20.25 11.90
CA ARG A 377 -42.13 21.51 11.16
C ARG A 377 -42.83 21.45 9.81
N ILE A 378 -42.72 20.34 9.08
CA ILE A 378 -43.51 20.10 7.87
C ILE A 378 -45.01 20.08 8.18
N MET A 379 -45.42 19.49 9.31
CA MET A 379 -46.82 19.50 9.74
C MET A 379 -47.32 20.92 10.03
N GLN A 380 -46.50 21.77 10.66
CA GLN A 380 -46.82 23.19 10.89
C GLN A 380 -46.98 23.97 9.57
N LEU A 381 -46.06 23.81 8.63
CA LEU A 381 -46.16 24.41 7.29
C LEU A 381 -47.45 23.97 6.58
N THR A 382 -47.81 22.69 6.68
CA THR A 382 -49.05 22.14 6.13
C THR A 382 -50.29 22.80 6.77
N ALA A 383 -50.28 23.00 8.09
CA ALA A 383 -51.37 23.66 8.81
C ALA A 383 -51.53 25.13 8.38
N HIS A 384 -50.44 25.88 8.22
CA HIS A 384 -50.48 27.26 7.72
C HIS A 384 -51.02 27.34 6.28
N VAL A 385 -50.63 26.42 5.40
CA VAL A 385 -51.19 26.34 4.04
C VAL A 385 -52.70 26.04 4.07
N GLN A 386 -53.15 25.14 4.94
CA GLN A 386 -54.57 24.86 5.13
C GLN A 386 -55.34 26.06 5.70
N SER A 387 -54.74 26.81 6.63
CA SER A 387 -55.29 28.08 7.14
C SER A 387 -55.48 29.11 6.04
N LEU A 388 -54.49 29.28 5.15
CA LEU A 388 -54.60 30.16 3.97
C LEU A 388 -55.68 29.69 3.00
N GLN A 389 -55.79 28.38 2.73
CA GLN A 389 -56.86 27.82 1.89
C GLN A 389 -58.25 28.09 2.49
N HIS A 390 -58.38 27.94 3.81
CA HIS A 390 -59.63 28.24 4.51
C HIS A 390 -59.94 29.75 4.52
N LEU A 391 -58.94 30.62 4.71
CA LEU A 391 -59.12 32.07 4.55
C LEU A 391 -59.53 32.43 3.13
N HIS A 392 -58.97 31.77 2.11
CA HIS A 392 -59.36 31.95 0.72
C HIS A 392 -60.82 31.56 0.46
N SER A 393 -61.29 30.45 1.03
CA SER A 393 -62.68 29.99 0.92
C SER A 393 -63.71 30.92 1.57
N LYS A 394 -63.28 31.77 2.51
CA LYS A 394 -64.12 32.73 3.23
C LYS A 394 -64.18 34.11 2.55
N LEU A 395 -63.55 34.30 1.39
CA LEU A 395 -63.74 35.53 0.65
C LEU A 395 -65.23 35.71 0.30
N PRO A 396 -65.80 36.89 0.57
CA PRO A 396 -67.18 37.15 0.18
C PRO A 396 -67.30 37.03 -1.34
N GLY A 397 -68.14 36.11 -1.79
CA GLY A 397 -68.52 36.00 -3.20
C GLY A 397 -69.17 37.30 -3.69
N LYS A 398 -69.05 37.59 -4.98
CA LYS A 398 -69.71 38.74 -5.61
C LYS A 398 -71.23 38.54 -5.59
N GLU A 399 -71.90 38.90 -4.50
CA GLU A 399 -73.36 38.99 -4.49
C GLU A 399 -73.79 40.38 -4.96
N ASN A 400 -74.54 40.40 -6.06
CA ASN A 400 -75.10 41.58 -6.71
C ASN A 400 -76.41 41.99 -6.04
N GLU A 401 -76.36 42.53 -4.83
CA GLU A 401 -77.51 43.23 -4.22
C GLU A 401 -77.15 44.67 -3.84
N GLU A 402 -78.15 45.56 -3.86
CA GLU A 402 -78.02 47.00 -3.63
C GLU A 402 -77.09 47.33 -2.45
N VAL A 403 -76.03 48.08 -2.78
CA VAL A 403 -74.92 48.44 -1.91
C VAL A 403 -75.29 49.69 -1.11
N THR A 404 -75.66 49.51 0.16
CA THR A 404 -75.75 50.62 1.13
C THR A 404 -74.35 50.96 1.66
N MET A 405 -74.14 52.20 2.14
CA MET A 405 -72.85 52.61 2.72
C MET A 405 -72.45 51.76 3.94
N GLU A 406 -73.40 51.28 4.75
CA GLU A 406 -73.11 50.30 5.81
C GLU A 406 -72.57 48.97 5.26
N LYS A 407 -73.18 48.42 4.19
CA LYS A 407 -72.70 47.16 3.57
C LYS A 407 -71.31 47.32 2.96
N LEU A 408 -71.03 48.47 2.34
CA LEU A 408 -69.70 48.78 1.81
C LEU A 408 -68.65 48.87 2.93
N ASN A 409 -68.97 49.56 4.03
CA ASN A 409 -68.09 49.64 5.20
C ASN A 409 -67.85 48.25 5.82
N GLN A 410 -68.88 47.42 5.93
CA GLN A 410 -68.75 46.04 6.41
C GLN A 410 -67.88 45.18 5.49
N ALA A 411 -68.05 45.28 4.17
CA ALA A 411 -67.20 44.59 3.20
C ALA A 411 -65.74 45.03 3.30
N ILE A 412 -65.48 46.34 3.39
CA ILE A 412 -64.12 46.88 3.58
C ILE A 412 -63.49 46.35 4.88
N MET A 413 -64.24 46.32 5.98
CA MET A 413 -63.76 45.75 7.24
C MET A 413 -63.43 44.25 7.12
N GLN A 414 -64.27 43.48 6.42
CA GLN A 414 -64.02 42.05 6.17
C GLN A 414 -62.80 41.82 5.28
N TYR A 415 -62.63 42.59 4.21
CA TYR A 415 -61.46 42.54 3.34
C TYR A 415 -60.18 42.94 4.08
N HIS A 416 -60.23 43.99 4.90
CA HIS A 416 -59.11 44.41 5.73
C HIS A 416 -58.73 43.33 6.74
N GLN A 417 -59.71 42.71 7.40
CA GLN A 417 -59.49 41.61 8.34
C GLN A 417 -58.89 40.39 7.63
N TRP A 418 -59.41 40.00 6.46
CA TRP A 418 -58.86 38.92 5.65
C TRP A 418 -57.41 39.21 5.23
N SER A 419 -57.14 40.41 4.70
CA SER A 419 -55.80 40.83 4.29
C SER A 419 -54.81 40.77 5.44
N THR A 420 -55.23 41.24 6.63
CA THR A 420 -54.40 41.22 7.83
C THR A 420 -54.09 39.78 8.30
N MET A 421 -55.08 38.89 8.29
CA MET A 421 -54.89 37.48 8.70
C MET A 421 -54.05 36.71 7.68
N SER A 422 -54.30 36.91 6.39
CA SER A 422 -53.52 36.29 5.31
C SER A 422 -52.06 36.74 5.34
N ALA A 423 -51.80 38.04 5.53
CA ALA A 423 -50.44 38.55 5.68
C ALA A 423 -49.70 37.92 6.86
N ARG A 424 -50.35 37.75 8.02
CA ARG A 424 -49.74 37.08 9.19
C ARG A 424 -49.40 35.62 8.92
N GLU A 425 -50.29 34.87 8.27
CA GLU A 425 -50.02 33.47 7.92
C GLU A 425 -48.89 33.34 6.89
N VAL A 426 -48.80 34.27 5.92
CA VAL A 426 -47.69 34.34 4.97
C VAL A 426 -46.37 34.69 5.66
N ASP A 427 -46.37 35.66 6.57
CA ASP A 427 -45.18 36.03 7.36
C ASP A 427 -44.70 34.86 8.23
N GLN A 428 -45.62 34.10 8.82
CA GLN A 428 -45.30 32.93 9.62
C GLN A 428 -44.75 31.79 8.76
N LEU A 429 -45.37 31.51 7.59
CA LEU A 429 -44.85 30.57 6.60
C LEU A 429 -43.44 30.95 6.16
N GLN A 430 -43.17 32.23 5.88
CA GLN A 430 -41.84 32.69 5.49
C GLN A 430 -40.80 32.41 6.57
N LYS A 431 -41.11 32.71 7.85
CA LYS A 431 -40.22 32.37 8.98
C LYS A 431 -39.97 30.88 9.06
N ASP A 432 -41.03 30.07 9.02
CA ASP A 432 -40.90 28.61 9.11
C ASP A 432 -40.13 28.00 7.94
N LEU A 433 -40.26 28.58 6.74
CA LEU A 433 -39.51 28.17 5.55
C LEU A 433 -38.03 28.56 5.67
N THR A 434 -37.71 29.77 6.15
CA THR A 434 -36.31 30.18 6.38
C THR A 434 -35.63 29.34 7.46
N GLU A 435 -36.33 28.98 8.53
CA GLU A 435 -35.77 28.11 9.56
C GLU A 435 -35.64 26.66 9.09
N LEU A 436 -36.56 26.18 8.25
CA LEU A 436 -36.42 24.87 7.58
C LEU A 436 -35.23 24.87 6.62
N GLU A 437 -35.05 25.95 5.86
CA GLU A 437 -33.91 26.14 4.95
C GLU A 437 -32.58 26.13 5.72
N ASN A 438 -32.49 26.82 6.85
CA ASN A 438 -31.32 26.78 7.74
C ASN A 438 -31.08 25.40 8.38
N GLY A 439 -32.12 24.57 8.54
CA GLY A 439 -31.99 23.17 8.96
C GLY A 439 -31.64 22.21 7.83
N LEU A 440 -31.92 22.60 6.57
CA LEU A 440 -31.65 21.86 5.34
C LEU A 440 -30.32 22.25 4.68
N THR A 441 -29.73 23.40 5.05
CA THR A 441 -28.36 23.74 4.67
C THR A 441 -27.46 22.65 5.24
N VAL A 442 -27.14 21.71 4.35
CA VAL A 442 -26.14 20.65 4.43
C VAL A 442 -25.49 20.62 5.81
N SER A 443 -26.06 19.83 6.74
CA SER A 443 -25.40 19.56 8.02
C SER A 443 -23.92 19.33 7.75
N ASP A 444 -23.02 19.89 8.57
CA ASP A 444 -21.56 19.75 8.39
C ASP A 444 -21.16 18.30 8.09
N ALA A 445 -21.90 17.33 8.66
CA ALA A 445 -21.77 15.91 8.37
C ALA A 445 -22.03 15.53 6.90
N THR A 446 -23.06 16.08 6.26
CA THR A 446 -23.36 15.85 4.84
C THR A 446 -22.33 16.53 3.92
N GLN A 447 -21.78 17.67 4.33
CA GLN A 447 -20.71 18.35 3.58
C GLN A 447 -19.40 17.55 3.68
N GLN A 448 -19.07 17.09 4.89
CA GLN A 448 -17.94 16.20 5.15
C GLN A 448 -18.07 14.90 4.35
N LEU A 449 -19.22 14.22 4.39
CA LEU A 449 -19.46 13.01 3.60
C LEU A 449 -19.33 13.24 2.09
N ARG A 450 -19.79 14.40 1.58
CA ARG A 450 -19.58 14.77 0.16
C ARG A 450 -18.11 14.94 -0.16
N THR A 451 -17.35 15.61 0.71
CA THR A 451 -15.89 15.78 0.52
C THR A 451 -15.13 14.46 0.61
N GLU A 452 -15.51 13.56 1.52
CA GLU A 452 -14.94 12.22 1.62
C GLU A 452 -15.27 11.38 0.39
N LEU A 453 -16.52 11.41 -0.10
CA LEU A 453 -16.92 10.74 -1.33
C LEU A 453 -16.15 11.25 -2.55
N THR A 454 -15.92 12.57 -2.67
CA THR A 454 -15.08 13.11 -3.76
C THR A 454 -13.63 12.67 -3.62
N ASN A 455 -13.08 12.65 -2.41
CA ASN A 455 -11.71 12.21 -2.16
C ASN A 455 -11.53 10.71 -2.48
N LEU A 456 -12.50 9.88 -2.10
CA LEU A 456 -12.52 8.45 -2.42
C LEU A 456 -12.65 8.21 -3.93
N ARG A 457 -13.51 8.99 -4.62
CA ARG A 457 -13.61 8.93 -6.09
C ARG A 457 -12.30 9.28 -6.79
N ASN A 458 -11.61 10.33 -6.33
CA ASN A 458 -10.31 10.72 -6.89
C ASN A 458 -9.26 9.63 -6.65
N LYS A 459 -9.19 9.07 -5.44
CA LYS A 459 -8.29 7.95 -5.12
C LYS A 459 -8.60 6.72 -5.99
N LEU A 460 -9.87 6.40 -6.21
CA LEU A 460 -10.27 5.30 -7.08
C LEU A 460 -9.79 5.55 -8.52
N LEU A 461 -10.04 6.74 -9.06
CA LEU A 461 -9.63 7.10 -10.41
C LEU A 461 -8.09 7.06 -10.58
N ASP A 462 -7.34 7.53 -9.58
CA ASP A 462 -5.88 7.40 -9.54
C ASP A 462 -5.41 5.94 -9.50
N THR A 463 -6.11 5.08 -8.77
CA THR A 463 -5.81 3.63 -8.73
C THR A 463 -6.13 2.94 -10.04
N GLU A 464 -7.26 3.26 -10.68
CA GLU A 464 -7.64 2.73 -11.99
C GLU A 464 -6.64 3.18 -13.07
N GLN A 465 -6.25 4.46 -13.07
CA GLN A 465 -5.23 4.96 -14.00
C GLN A 465 -3.88 4.27 -13.81
N ARG A 466 -3.46 4.03 -12.57
CA ARG A 466 -2.24 3.29 -12.26
C ARG A 466 -2.33 1.82 -12.67
N SER A 467 -3.49 1.19 -12.50
CA SER A 467 -3.72 -0.19 -12.97
C SER A 467 -3.59 -0.26 -14.49
N MET A 468 -4.22 0.65 -15.22
CA MET A 468 -4.12 0.72 -16.68
C MET A 468 -2.67 0.94 -17.16
N GLN A 469 -1.90 1.79 -16.46
CA GLN A 469 -0.47 1.98 -16.75
C GLN A 469 0.33 0.69 -16.52
N LEU A 470 0.13 0.03 -15.38
CA LEU A 470 0.81 -1.23 -15.07
C LEU A 470 0.44 -2.35 -16.04
N GLU A 471 -0.82 -2.45 -16.46
CA GLU A 471 -1.26 -3.40 -17.49
C GLU A 471 -0.60 -3.13 -18.85
N SER A 472 -0.46 -1.86 -19.24
CA SER A 472 0.29 -1.46 -20.43
C SER A 472 1.78 -1.81 -20.34
N ASP A 473 2.41 -1.57 -19.18
CA ASP A 473 3.81 -1.92 -18.93
C ASP A 473 4.02 -3.44 -18.97
N VAL A 474 3.13 -4.22 -18.35
CA VAL A 474 3.17 -5.70 -18.40
C VAL A 474 3.00 -6.21 -19.83
N CYS A 475 2.09 -5.62 -20.62
CA CYS A 475 1.93 -5.96 -22.04
C CYS A 475 3.20 -5.67 -22.85
N THR A 476 3.85 -4.54 -22.58
CA THR A 476 5.11 -4.17 -23.23
C THR A 476 6.24 -5.11 -22.85
N LEU A 477 6.34 -5.46 -21.56
CA LEU A 477 7.31 -6.45 -21.05
C LEU A 477 7.07 -7.85 -21.62
N SER A 478 5.81 -8.27 -21.80
CA SER A 478 5.47 -9.54 -22.47
C SER A 478 5.95 -9.55 -23.92
N LYS A 479 5.73 -8.46 -24.68
CA LYS A 479 6.27 -8.35 -26.06
C LYS A 479 7.79 -8.43 -26.10
N LEU A 480 8.48 -7.71 -25.20
CA LEU A 480 9.94 -7.77 -25.10
C LEU A 480 10.44 -9.17 -24.70
N ALA A 481 9.72 -9.87 -23.82
CA ALA A 481 10.05 -11.24 -23.45
C ALA A 481 9.88 -12.21 -24.64
N ILE A 482 8.83 -12.05 -25.46
CA ILE A 482 8.65 -12.83 -26.69
C ILE A 482 9.80 -12.58 -27.68
N GLU A 483 10.16 -11.31 -27.91
CA GLU A 483 11.28 -10.96 -28.79
C GLU A 483 12.60 -11.55 -28.27
N ALA A 484 12.88 -11.43 -26.96
CA ALA A 484 14.04 -12.03 -26.32
C ALA A 484 14.05 -13.56 -26.45
N GLY A 485 12.92 -14.23 -26.24
CA GLY A 485 12.75 -15.66 -26.47
C GLY A 485 13.05 -16.07 -27.91
N GLY A 486 12.58 -15.28 -28.89
CA GLY A 486 12.89 -15.51 -30.30
C GLY A 486 14.38 -15.37 -30.64
N PHE A 487 15.08 -14.39 -30.05
CA PHE A 487 16.54 -14.26 -30.21
C PHE A 487 17.29 -15.44 -29.57
N LEU A 488 16.84 -15.92 -28.42
CA LEU A 488 17.41 -17.09 -27.76
C LEU A 488 17.19 -18.36 -28.60
N ASP A 489 15.99 -18.58 -29.12
CA ASP A 489 15.69 -19.71 -30.02
C ASP A 489 16.59 -19.68 -31.28
N SER A 490 16.81 -18.50 -31.87
CA SER A 490 17.75 -18.35 -32.99
C SER A 490 19.18 -18.70 -32.57
N ALA A 491 19.66 -18.17 -31.45
CA ALA A 491 21.01 -18.44 -30.94
C ALA A 491 21.22 -19.92 -30.59
N GLN A 492 20.19 -20.59 -30.05
CA GLN A 492 20.22 -22.04 -29.79
C GLN A 492 20.38 -22.84 -31.08
N ASN A 493 19.60 -22.51 -32.12
CA ASN A 493 19.73 -23.16 -33.43
C ASN A 493 21.12 -22.91 -34.05
N ASP A 494 21.63 -21.68 -33.98
CA ASP A 494 22.96 -21.35 -34.49
C ASP A 494 24.06 -22.12 -33.75
N LEU A 495 23.97 -22.24 -32.42
CA LEU A 495 24.91 -23.02 -31.63
C LEU A 495 24.84 -24.52 -31.91
N GLN A 496 23.63 -25.05 -32.14
CA GLN A 496 23.48 -26.45 -32.56
C GLN A 496 24.16 -26.68 -33.91
N ASN A 497 23.94 -25.78 -34.88
CA ASN A 497 24.61 -25.86 -36.19
C ASN A 497 26.14 -25.79 -36.05
N ILE A 498 26.67 -24.89 -35.20
CA ILE A 498 28.11 -24.80 -34.92
C ILE A 498 28.62 -26.10 -34.28
N SER A 499 27.89 -26.66 -33.31
CA SER A 499 28.24 -27.95 -32.68
C SER A 499 28.31 -29.07 -33.73
N ASP A 500 27.34 -29.14 -34.64
CA ASP A 500 27.33 -30.13 -35.72
C ASP A 500 28.52 -29.96 -36.68
N GLU A 501 28.87 -28.73 -37.05
CA GLU A 501 30.05 -28.44 -37.86
C GLU A 501 31.36 -28.79 -37.13
N LEU A 502 31.46 -28.50 -35.82
CA LEU A 502 32.62 -28.87 -35.00
C LEU A 502 32.78 -30.39 -34.91
N VAL A 503 31.68 -31.13 -34.75
CA VAL A 503 31.68 -32.59 -34.78
C VAL A 503 32.19 -33.12 -36.13
N GLN A 504 31.71 -32.56 -37.24
CA GLN A 504 32.16 -32.94 -38.58
C GLN A 504 33.65 -32.65 -38.79
N LEU A 505 34.14 -31.49 -38.36
CA LEU A 505 35.56 -31.13 -38.41
C LEU A 505 36.40 -32.10 -37.56
N TYR A 506 35.91 -32.47 -36.37
CA TYR A 506 36.62 -33.38 -35.47
C TYR A 506 36.76 -34.76 -36.10
N HIS A 507 35.67 -35.28 -36.69
CA HIS A 507 35.71 -36.51 -37.47
C HIS A 507 36.71 -36.45 -38.62
N HIS A 508 36.77 -35.35 -39.37
CA HIS A 508 37.69 -35.20 -40.48
C HIS A 508 39.16 -35.20 -40.02
N VAL A 509 39.48 -34.47 -38.95
CA VAL A 509 40.84 -34.42 -38.38
C VAL A 509 41.26 -35.81 -37.86
N CYS A 510 40.38 -36.52 -37.14
CA CYS A 510 40.63 -37.88 -36.69
C CYS A 510 40.88 -38.85 -37.86
N ALA A 511 40.10 -38.75 -38.94
CA ALA A 511 40.27 -39.57 -40.15
C ALA A 511 41.62 -39.32 -40.83
N VAL A 512 42.08 -38.06 -40.89
CA VAL A 512 43.40 -37.70 -41.45
C VAL A 512 44.55 -38.20 -40.57
N ASN A 513 44.35 -38.23 -39.25
CA ASN A 513 45.36 -38.72 -38.29
C ASN A 513 45.41 -40.26 -38.17
N GLY A 514 44.40 -40.98 -38.69
CA GLY A 514 44.28 -42.43 -38.49
C GLY A 514 43.86 -42.81 -37.06
N GLU A 515 43.32 -41.87 -36.30
CA GLU A 515 42.81 -42.07 -34.95
C GLU A 515 41.30 -42.32 -34.99
N MET A 516 40.79 -43.22 -34.15
CA MET A 516 39.35 -43.39 -34.00
C MET A 516 38.78 -42.23 -33.17
N PRO A 517 37.73 -41.52 -33.66
CA PRO A 517 37.09 -40.45 -32.91
C PRO A 517 36.62 -40.95 -31.54
N SER A 518 36.98 -40.23 -30.46
CA SER A 518 36.54 -40.62 -29.13
C SER A 518 35.04 -40.38 -28.97
N ARG A 519 34.30 -41.42 -28.57
CA ARG A 519 32.83 -41.39 -28.43
C ARG A 519 32.33 -40.36 -27.40
N VAL A 520 33.18 -40.00 -26.45
CA VAL A 520 32.89 -39.02 -25.39
C VAL A 520 32.68 -37.62 -25.97
N VAL A 521 33.46 -37.20 -26.98
CA VAL A 521 33.35 -35.86 -27.60
C VAL A 521 32.11 -35.73 -28.50
N LEU A 522 31.56 -36.85 -28.96
CA LEU A 522 30.42 -36.91 -29.88
C LEU A 522 29.07 -37.06 -29.15
N ASP A 523 29.04 -37.78 -28.03
CA ASP A 523 27.80 -38.11 -27.31
C ASP A 523 27.46 -37.11 -26.16
N HIS A 524 27.89 -35.84 -26.23
CA HIS A 524 27.46 -34.82 -25.24
C HIS A 524 25.94 -34.50 -25.32
N GLU A 525 25.26 -34.87 -26.41
CA GLU A 525 23.79 -34.82 -26.52
C GLU A 525 23.06 -35.76 -25.53
N LYS A 526 23.74 -36.71 -24.89
CA LYS A 526 23.13 -37.68 -23.96
C LYS A 526 23.68 -37.60 -22.54
N ILE A 527 24.14 -36.44 -22.09
CA ILE A 527 24.31 -36.19 -20.66
C ILE A 527 22.90 -36.07 -20.07
N VAL A 528 22.43 -37.21 -19.54
CA VAL A 528 21.40 -37.44 -18.52
C VAL A 528 20.55 -36.21 -18.17
N PRO A 529 19.20 -36.28 -18.26
CA PRO A 529 18.36 -35.25 -17.67
C PRO A 529 18.61 -35.23 -16.16
N GLU A 530 19.50 -34.34 -15.71
CA GLU A 530 19.52 -33.92 -14.32
C GLU A 530 18.15 -33.34 -14.04
N LYS A 531 17.35 -34.12 -13.29
CA LYS A 531 16.04 -33.79 -12.73
C LYS A 531 15.66 -32.31 -12.91
N GLU A 532 14.72 -32.06 -13.80
CA GLU A 532 14.17 -30.75 -14.19
C GLU A 532 13.53 -29.94 -13.04
N GLU A 533 13.70 -30.34 -11.78
CA GLU A 533 12.87 -29.89 -10.66
C GLU A 533 13.28 -28.52 -10.08
N GLU A 534 14.56 -28.12 -10.12
CA GLU A 534 14.97 -26.89 -9.40
C GLU A 534 14.79 -25.58 -10.20
N GLY A 535 14.75 -25.64 -11.52
CA GLY A 535 14.53 -24.45 -12.38
C GLY A 535 13.05 -24.12 -12.57
N ASN A 536 12.25 -25.17 -12.77
CA ASN A 536 10.81 -25.04 -13.04
C ASN A 536 10.05 -24.55 -11.79
N GLY A 537 10.50 -24.92 -10.59
CA GLY A 537 9.88 -24.51 -9.33
C GLY A 537 9.84 -22.99 -9.11
N LYS A 538 10.79 -22.21 -9.64
CA LYS A 538 10.73 -20.73 -9.54
C LYS A 538 9.72 -20.12 -10.50
N ILE A 539 9.60 -20.66 -11.71
CA ILE A 539 8.62 -20.22 -12.70
C ILE A 539 7.21 -20.64 -12.25
N GLU A 540 7.08 -21.83 -11.69
CA GLU A 540 5.84 -22.36 -11.11
C GLU A 540 5.44 -21.64 -9.82
N TRP A 541 6.40 -21.26 -8.97
CA TRP A 541 6.17 -20.37 -7.83
C TRP A 541 5.69 -18.98 -8.29
N CYS A 542 6.33 -18.39 -9.30
CA CYS A 542 5.84 -17.16 -9.93
C CYS A 542 4.42 -17.34 -10.52
N ARG A 543 4.12 -18.50 -11.12
CA ARG A 543 2.78 -18.87 -11.64
C ARG A 543 1.73 -18.97 -10.53
N THR A 544 2.09 -19.40 -9.33
CA THR A 544 1.17 -19.42 -8.17
C THR A 544 0.97 -18.04 -7.52
N LEU A 545 1.94 -17.14 -7.65
CA LEU A 545 1.90 -15.81 -7.04
C LEU A 545 1.09 -14.79 -7.88
N PHE A 546 1.10 -14.92 -9.21
CA PHE A 546 0.34 -14.06 -10.12
C PHE A 546 -1.03 -14.71 -10.45
N LYS A 547 -2.06 -14.33 -9.70
CA LYS A 547 -3.47 -14.68 -9.93
C LYS A 547 -4.14 -13.90 -11.08
N THR A 548 -3.40 -13.53 -12.12
CA THR A 548 -3.90 -12.73 -13.25
C THR A 548 -3.64 -13.43 -14.58
N ASP A 549 -4.53 -13.19 -15.54
CA ASP A 549 -4.55 -13.68 -16.95
C ASP A 549 -3.35 -13.20 -17.79
N ILE A 550 -2.17 -13.07 -17.20
CA ILE A 550 -0.94 -12.86 -17.94
C ILE A 550 -0.61 -14.18 -18.62
N LYS A 551 -0.48 -14.17 -19.95
CA LYS A 551 -0.07 -15.34 -20.73
C LYS A 551 1.39 -15.67 -20.41
N ILE A 552 1.64 -16.30 -19.26
CA ILE A 552 2.97 -16.71 -18.77
C ILE A 552 3.65 -17.71 -19.72
N LYS A 553 2.94 -18.26 -20.72
CA LYS A 553 3.53 -18.98 -21.87
C LYS A 553 4.66 -18.19 -22.53
N ASP A 554 4.61 -16.85 -22.51
CA ASP A 554 5.62 -16.01 -23.14
C ASP A 554 6.97 -16.05 -22.39
N LEU A 555 6.95 -16.29 -21.07
CA LEU A 555 8.17 -16.40 -20.24
C LEU A 555 8.81 -17.80 -20.28
N GLU A 556 8.08 -18.81 -20.77
CA GLU A 556 8.61 -20.17 -20.92
C GLU A 556 9.75 -20.20 -21.95
N SER A 557 9.70 -19.33 -22.96
CA SER A 557 10.78 -19.13 -23.95
C SER A 557 12.11 -18.69 -23.32
N LEU A 558 12.07 -17.92 -22.22
CA LEU A 558 13.27 -17.47 -21.50
C LEU A 558 13.94 -18.60 -20.68
N SER A 559 13.22 -19.68 -20.36
CA SER A 559 13.78 -20.82 -19.63
C SER A 559 14.90 -21.53 -20.41
N LYS A 560 14.85 -21.45 -21.74
CA LYS A 560 15.86 -21.99 -22.66
C LYS A 560 17.20 -21.26 -22.62
N ALA A 561 17.28 -20.09 -22.00
CA ALA A 561 18.55 -19.37 -21.82
C ALA A 561 19.60 -20.22 -21.06
N LYS A 562 19.15 -21.10 -20.15
CA LYS A 562 20.03 -22.03 -19.42
C LYS A 562 20.57 -23.14 -20.33
N GLU A 563 19.79 -23.59 -21.32
CA GLU A 563 20.21 -24.60 -22.29
C GLU A 563 21.29 -24.05 -23.23
N ILE A 564 21.13 -22.80 -23.68
CA ILE A 564 22.13 -22.09 -24.50
C ILE A 564 23.49 -22.05 -23.81
N ALA A 565 23.54 -21.77 -22.50
CA ALA A 565 24.79 -21.79 -21.75
C ALA A 565 25.49 -23.17 -21.78
N LYS A 566 24.72 -24.26 -21.68
CA LYS A 566 25.25 -25.63 -21.80
C LYS A 566 25.77 -25.94 -23.20
N HIS A 567 25.06 -25.49 -24.25
CA HIS A 567 25.51 -25.64 -25.63
C HIS A 567 26.82 -24.89 -25.89
N ILE A 568 26.99 -23.69 -25.33
CA ILE A 568 28.25 -22.93 -25.42
C ILE A 568 29.40 -23.69 -24.75
N GLU A 569 29.17 -24.25 -23.55
CA GLU A 569 30.18 -25.03 -22.84
C GLU A 569 30.61 -26.27 -23.63
N THR A 570 29.63 -26.97 -24.22
CA THR A 570 29.86 -28.13 -25.10
C THR A 570 30.68 -27.74 -26.33
N ALA A 571 30.30 -26.66 -27.03
CA ALA A 571 31.04 -26.18 -28.19
C ALA A 571 32.48 -25.75 -27.82
N MET A 572 32.66 -25.12 -26.66
CA MET A 572 33.99 -24.75 -26.16
C MET A 572 34.88 -25.98 -25.92
N ASP A 573 34.34 -27.05 -25.36
CA ASP A 573 35.10 -28.28 -25.13
C ASP A 573 35.40 -29.02 -26.43
N GLN A 574 34.45 -29.08 -27.38
CA GLN A 574 34.69 -29.57 -28.73
C GLN A 574 35.84 -28.81 -29.42
N ILE A 575 35.87 -27.48 -29.30
CA ILE A 575 36.96 -26.64 -29.85
C ILE A 575 38.31 -26.96 -29.20
N LYS A 576 38.37 -27.18 -27.88
CA LYS A 576 39.64 -27.55 -27.19
C LYS A 576 40.17 -28.89 -27.69
N HIS A 577 39.29 -29.88 -27.86
CA HIS A 577 39.66 -31.19 -28.38
C HIS A 577 40.13 -31.13 -29.83
N LEU A 578 39.41 -30.39 -30.67
CA LEU A 578 39.81 -30.10 -32.05
C LEU A 578 41.19 -29.45 -32.13
N ARG A 579 41.44 -28.42 -31.30
CA ARG A 579 42.75 -27.76 -31.24
C ARG A 579 43.86 -28.75 -30.91
N SER A 580 43.66 -29.58 -29.90
CA SER A 580 44.65 -30.59 -29.48
C SER A 580 44.91 -31.62 -30.60
N ALA A 581 43.85 -32.08 -31.28
CA ALA A 581 43.95 -33.01 -32.38
C ALA A 581 44.69 -32.41 -33.59
N VAL A 582 44.42 -31.15 -33.91
CA VAL A 582 45.13 -30.40 -34.97
C VAL A 582 46.59 -30.17 -34.61
N GLU A 583 46.90 -29.81 -33.36
CA GLU A 583 48.28 -29.68 -32.88
C GLU A 583 49.03 -31.01 -33.03
N HIS A 584 48.41 -32.14 -32.67
CA HIS A 584 48.96 -33.48 -32.89
C HIS A 584 49.17 -33.78 -34.39
N THR A 585 48.23 -33.43 -35.27
CA THR A 585 48.39 -33.54 -36.74
C THR A 585 49.61 -32.76 -37.22
N ILE A 586 49.78 -31.53 -36.73
CA ILE A 586 50.91 -30.66 -37.11
C ILE A 586 52.22 -31.28 -36.63
N GLU A 587 52.29 -31.83 -35.42
CA GLU A 587 53.47 -32.54 -34.91
C GLU A 587 53.80 -33.79 -35.72
N LEU A 588 52.81 -34.64 -36.02
CA LEU A 588 52.95 -35.81 -36.91
C LEU A 588 53.47 -35.42 -38.30
N SER A 589 52.98 -34.32 -38.86
CA SER A 589 53.43 -33.81 -40.16
C SER A 589 54.89 -33.35 -40.12
N LYS A 590 55.33 -32.71 -39.03
CA LYS A 590 56.72 -32.31 -38.81
C LYS A 590 57.62 -33.53 -38.70
N VAL A 591 57.22 -34.56 -37.94
CA VAL A 591 57.98 -35.82 -37.80
C VAL A 591 58.10 -36.55 -39.15
N LYS A 592 57.01 -36.66 -39.92
CA LYS A 592 57.04 -37.23 -41.28
C LYS A 592 57.93 -36.43 -42.24
N GLY A 593 57.92 -35.10 -42.16
CA GLY A 593 58.80 -34.24 -42.95
C GLY A 593 60.29 -34.38 -42.58
N ILE A 594 60.59 -34.63 -41.29
CA ILE A 594 61.94 -34.93 -40.83
C ILE A 594 62.38 -36.32 -41.31
N GLN A 595 61.49 -37.33 -41.27
CA GLN A 595 61.77 -38.67 -41.79
C GLN A 595 61.95 -38.70 -43.32
N SER A 596 61.19 -37.93 -44.10
CA SER A 596 61.40 -37.84 -45.56
C SER A 596 62.71 -37.12 -45.90
N ASN A 597 63.09 -36.10 -45.12
CA ASN A 597 64.40 -35.45 -45.26
C ASN A 597 65.56 -36.38 -44.89
N ILE A 598 65.40 -37.27 -43.91
CA ILE A 598 66.42 -38.30 -43.60
C ILE A 598 66.48 -39.36 -44.71
N CYS A 599 65.35 -39.77 -45.29
CA CYS A 599 65.32 -40.73 -46.40
C CYS A 599 65.97 -40.18 -47.69
N ASN A 600 65.77 -38.89 -47.99
CA ASN A 600 66.43 -38.22 -49.11
C ASN A 600 67.95 -38.01 -48.90
N VAL A 601 68.44 -38.06 -47.66
CA VAL A 601 69.89 -38.00 -47.36
C VAL A 601 70.54 -39.39 -47.47
N CYS A 602 69.78 -40.48 -47.39
CA CYS A 602 70.30 -41.85 -47.52
C CYS A 602 70.27 -42.41 -48.96
N GLU A 603 69.58 -41.77 -49.92
CA GLU A 603 69.66 -42.10 -51.36
C GLU A 603 70.66 -41.23 -52.14
N GLY A 604 71.49 -40.45 -51.42
CA GLY A 604 72.51 -39.56 -51.97
C GLY A 604 73.94 -39.93 -51.58
N TYR A 605 74.27 -41.21 -51.45
CA TYR A 605 75.64 -41.73 -51.38
C TYR A 605 75.82 -43.00 -52.22
#